data_AF-A0A950XFJ0-F1
#
_entry.id   AF-A0A950XFJ0-F1
#
_cell.length_a   1.000
_cell.length_b   1.000
_cell.length_c   1.000
_cell.angle_alpha   90.00
_cell.angle_beta   90.00
_cell.angle_gamma   90.00
#
_symmetry.space_group_name_H-M   'P 1'
#
loop_
_entity.id
_entity.type
_entity.pdbx_description
1 polymer ?
#
loop_
_entity_poly.entity_id
_entity_poly.type
_entity_poly.pdbx_seq_one_letter_code
_entity_poly.pdbx_strand_id
1 'polypeptide(L)' 'PIGASGARITATVINQLRKRGGGLGIAAICSGGGQGDALLIAV' A
#
# COMPACT_ATOMS: atom_id res chain seq x y z
N PRO A 1 -12.05 -7.29 -0.03
CA PRO A 1 -12.75 -7.31 1.29
C PRO A 1 -12.30 -6.10 2.10
N ILE A 2 -13.22 -5.28 2.61
CA ILE A 2 -12.93 -3.94 3.16
C ILE A 2 -11.78 -3.97 4.18
N GLY A 3 -11.85 -4.86 5.18
CA GLY A 3 -10.83 -4.96 6.23
C GLY A 3 -9.44 -5.46 5.77
N ALA A 4 -9.32 -6.07 4.58
CA ALA A 4 -8.04 -6.54 4.05
C ALA A 4 -7.53 -5.71 2.85
N SER A 5 -8.29 -4.71 2.40
CA SER A 5 -7.93 -3.90 1.22
C SER A 5 -6.61 -3.15 1.43
N GLY A 6 -6.36 -2.60 2.63
CA GLY A 6 -5.09 -1.94 2.95
C GLY A 6 -3.89 -2.87 2.80
N ALA A 7 -3.93 -4.06 3.44
CA ALA A 7 -2.89 -5.07 3.31
C ALA A 7 -2.70 -5.54 1.86
N ARG A 8 -3.80 -5.73 1.11
CA ARG A 8 -3.75 -6.12 -0.31
C ARG A 8 -3.06 -5.07 -1.18
N ILE A 9 -3.34 -3.78 -0.98
CA ILE A 9 -2.70 -2.70 -1.73
C ILE A 9 -1.21 -2.62 -1.37
N THR A 10 -0.88 -2.66 -0.07
CA THR A 10 0.51 -2.68 0.40
C THR A 10 1.31 -3.84 -0.20
N ALA A 11 0.76 -5.07 -0.18
CA ALA A 11 1.38 -6.24 -0.80
C ALA A 11 1.57 -6.07 -2.32
N THR A 12 0.62 -5.41 -2.97
CA THR A 12 0.73 -5.09 -4.41
C THR A 12 1.88 -4.12 -4.67
N VAL A 13 2.00 -3.04 -3.89
CA VAL A 13 3.11 -2.07 -4.02
C VAL A 13 4.46 -2.76 -3.79
N ILE A 14 4.60 -3.54 -2.71
CA ILE A 14 5.83 -4.29 -2.43
C ILE A 14 6.20 -5.20 -3.61
N ASN A 15 5.25 -5.99 -4.13
CA ASN A 15 5.52 -6.88 -5.26
C ASN A 15 5.92 -6.12 -6.53
N GLN A 16 5.35 -4.94 -6.78
CA GLN A 16 5.74 -4.13 -7.94
C GLN A 16 7.12 -3.49 -7.76
N LEU A 17 7.46 -3.01 -6.56
CA LEU A 17 8.80 -2.51 -6.27
C LEU A 17 9.85 -3.60 -6.43
N ARG A 18 9.61 -4.80 -5.88
CA ARG A 18 10.52 -5.96 -6.07
C ARG A 18 10.76 -6.27 -7.54
N LYS A 19 9.70 -6.29 -8.37
CA LYS A 19 9.80 -6.50 -9.82
C LYS A 19 10.61 -5.41 -10.54
N ARG A 20 10.66 -4.19 -10.00
CA ARG A 20 11.41 -3.04 -10.54
C ARG A 20 12.84 -2.94 -10.01
N GLY A 21 13.28 -3.87 -9.17
CA GLY A 21 14.61 -3.86 -8.55
C GLY A 21 14.69 -3.11 -7.22
N GLY A 22 13.56 -2.87 -6.55
CA GLY A 22 13.47 -2.20 -5.26
C GLY A 22 13.11 -0.72 -5.36
N GLY A 23 13.37 0.03 -4.29
CA GLY A 23 13.15 1.46 -4.19
C GLY A 23 12.03 1.86 -3.23
N LEU A 24 11.56 3.10 -3.37
CA LEU A 24 10.53 3.68 -2.51
C LEU A 24 9.16 3.69 -3.21
N GLY A 25 8.11 3.39 -2.47
CA GLY A 25 6.74 3.51 -2.92
C GLY A 25 5.78 3.85 -1.78
N ILE A 26 4.60 4.33 -2.14
CA ILE A 26 3.56 4.69 -1.17
C ILE A 26 2.30 3.88 -1.46
N ALA A 27 1.71 3.32 -0.41
CA ALA A 27 0.35 2.80 -0.43
C ALA A 27 -0.55 3.76 0.36
N ALA A 28 -1.67 4.17 -0.22
CA ALA A 28 -2.65 5.04 0.44
C ALA A 28 -4.07 4.51 0.21
N ILE A 29 -4.96 4.72 1.20
CA ILE A 29 -6.33 4.24 1.17
C ILE A 29 -7.25 5.16 1.98
N CYS A 30 -8.49 5.36 1.51
CA CYS A 30 -9.55 6.00 2.28
C CYS A 30 -10.44 4.98 2.99
N SER A 31 -11.09 5.38 4.07
CA SER A 31 -12.02 4.56 4.84
C SER A 31 -13.27 5.34 5.26
N GLY A 32 -14.28 4.63 5.78
CA GLY A 32 -15.51 5.26 6.27
C GLY A 32 -15.24 6.27 7.39
N GLY A 33 -16.13 7.24 7.58
CA GLY A 33 -15.96 8.27 8.60
C GLY A 33 -14.99 9.40 8.23
N GLY A 34 -14.56 9.49 6.96
CA GLY A 34 -13.70 10.57 6.47
C GLY A 34 -12.22 10.40 6.81
N GLN A 35 -11.78 9.17 7.05
CA GLN A 35 -10.40 8.83 7.41
C GLN A 35 -9.58 8.44 6.17
N GLY A 36 -8.25 8.49 6.32
CA GLY A 36 -7.32 8.01 5.32
C GLY A 36 -5.96 7.72 5.92
N ASP A 37 -5.32 6.68 5.41
CA ASP A 37 -4.01 6.21 5.86
C ASP A 37 -3.04 6.15 4.67
N ALA A 38 -1.75 6.39 4.94
CA ALA A 38 -0.68 6.24 3.97
C ALA A 38 0.56 5.60 4.61
N LEU A 39 1.26 4.76 3.85
CA LEU A 39 2.48 4.08 4.28
C LEU A 39 3.59 4.30 3.25
N LEU A 40 4.74 4.79 3.70
CA LEU A 40 5.98 4.76 2.93
C LEU A 40 6.63 3.38 3.05
N ILE A 41 6.97 2.79 1.92
CA ILE A 41 7.52 1.45 1.80
C ILE A 41 8.89 1.57 1.13
N ALA A 42 9.92 0.96 1.74
CA ALA A 42 11.23 0.76 1.15
C ALA A 42 11.44 -0.74 0.91
N VAL A 43 11.85 -1.10 -0.30
CA VAL A 43 12.08 -2.48 -0.76
C VAL A 43 13.47 -2.60 -1.35
#